data_AF-A0A034WVG5-F1
#
_entry.id   AF-A0A034WVG5-F1
#
_cell.length_a   1.000
_cell.length_b   1.000
_cell.length_c   1.000
_cell.angle_alpha   90.00
_cell.angle_beta   90.00
_cell.angle_gamma   90.00
#
_symmetry.space_group_name_H-M   'P 1'
#
loop_
_entity.id
_entity.type
_entity.pdbx_description
1 polymer ?
#
loop_
_entity_poly.entity_id
_entity_poly.type
_entity_poly.pdbx_seq_one_letter_code
_entity_poly.pdbx_strand_id
1 'polypeptide(L)'
;MKIDSQDCLKDRKFFYTLDGYQWMMLPFVHSPKIFQATILCREPFIGDPILVTTVELDPTFEIDANQIISANLPEKVKLKEEERLAAIVFIITEECAVCPRGALYKLTDGRVIPNQMFRGLNDLQVENISNYQILRLPRNDLKHNLLKRSDYNYAIDFLDCIADVIPLRQAFSLNLMRNERLIIIKSCLWPGMTFFHKLNSRKHGFLYFGDGKKNYDLLFMY
;
A
#
# COMPACT_ATOMS: atom_id res chain seq x y z
N MET A 1 -1.80 11.03 -32.75
CA MET A 1 -2.62 11.38 -31.56
C MET A 1 -1.90 10.81 -30.34
N LYS A 2 -1.12 11.62 -29.62
CA LYS A 2 -0.44 11.18 -28.39
C LYS A 2 -1.51 11.11 -27.30
N ILE A 3 -1.90 9.89 -26.92
CA ILE A 3 -2.52 9.69 -25.62
C ILE A 3 -1.34 9.82 -24.66
N ASP A 4 -1.15 11.02 -24.09
CA ASP A 4 -0.27 11.18 -22.93
C ASP A 4 -0.92 10.39 -21.79
N SER A 5 -0.63 9.10 -21.77
CA SER A 5 -0.98 8.21 -20.68
C SER A 5 -0.24 8.71 -19.45
N GLN A 6 -1.02 9.29 -18.54
CA GLN A 6 -0.55 9.73 -17.24
C GLN A 6 0.09 8.55 -16.51
N ASP A 7 1.21 8.81 -15.83
CA ASP A 7 1.92 7.79 -15.06
C ASP A 7 1.03 7.23 -13.95
N CYS A 8 0.81 5.92 -13.95
CA CYS A 8 -0.09 5.24 -13.02
C CYS A 8 0.35 5.30 -11.55
N LEU A 9 1.64 5.57 -11.29
CA LEU A 9 2.21 5.51 -9.95
C LEU A 9 2.42 6.90 -9.32
N LYS A 10 2.22 7.97 -10.09
CA LYS A 10 2.49 9.35 -9.65
C LYS A 10 1.20 10.16 -9.58
N ASP A 11 1.25 11.24 -8.79
CA ASP A 11 0.20 12.27 -8.71
C ASP A 11 -1.22 11.73 -8.43
N ARG A 12 -1.32 10.64 -7.67
CA ARG A 12 -2.60 10.07 -7.24
C ARG A 12 -3.32 11.07 -6.32
N LYS A 13 -4.57 11.39 -6.68
CA LYS A 13 -5.47 12.20 -5.87
C LYS A 13 -6.53 11.31 -5.25
N PHE A 14 -6.77 11.48 -3.96
CA PHE A 14 -7.80 10.74 -3.25
C PHE A 14 -8.96 11.67 -2.91
N PHE A 15 -10.16 11.11 -2.88
CA PHE A 15 -11.39 11.81 -2.57
C PHE A 15 -12.16 11.01 -1.52
N TYR A 16 -12.93 11.69 -0.69
CA TYR A 16 -13.79 11.08 0.32
C TYR A 16 -15.21 11.65 0.24
N THR A 17 -16.15 10.89 0.78
CA THR A 17 -17.56 11.24 0.86
C THR A 17 -18.17 10.60 2.10
N LEU A 18 -19.19 11.24 2.68
CA LEU A 18 -19.97 10.71 3.80
C LEU A 18 -21.38 10.26 3.37
N ASP A 19 -21.85 10.75 2.22
CA ASP A 19 -23.21 10.55 1.72
C ASP A 19 -23.26 9.74 0.40
N GLY A 20 -22.12 9.55 -0.26
CA GLY A 20 -22.03 8.89 -1.56
C GLY A 20 -22.30 9.81 -2.76
N TYR A 21 -22.66 11.08 -2.52
CA TYR A 21 -23.03 12.04 -3.57
C TYR A 21 -22.02 13.19 -3.67
N GLN A 22 -21.63 13.78 -2.54
CA GLN A 22 -20.67 14.89 -2.49
C GLN A 22 -19.27 14.36 -2.21
N TRP A 23 -18.36 14.63 -3.15
CA TRP A 23 -16.97 14.19 -3.08
C TRP A 23 -16.05 15.36 -2.79
N MET A 24 -15.28 15.24 -1.72
CA MET A 24 -14.27 16.21 -1.30
C MET A 24 -12.88 15.62 -1.53
N MET A 25 -11.94 16.44 -1.95
CA MET A 25 -10.55 16.00 -2.15
C MET A 25 -9.87 15.87 -0.79
N LEU A 26 -9.21 14.73 -0.54
CA LEU A 26 -8.40 14.56 0.66
C LEU A 26 -7.19 15.51 0.60
N PRO A 27 -6.81 16.14 1.73
CA PRO A 27 -5.65 17.02 1.78
C PRO A 27 -4.36 16.23 1.52
N PHE A 28 -3.36 16.89 0.93
CA PHE A 28 -2.04 16.30 0.81
C PHE A 28 -1.31 16.41 2.15
N VAL A 29 -0.86 15.27 2.69
CA VAL A 29 -0.10 15.21 3.95
C VAL A 29 1.40 15.19 3.66
N HIS A 30 2.11 16.24 4.05
CA HIS A 30 3.58 16.33 3.93
C HIS A 30 4.32 16.07 5.25
N SER A 31 3.67 16.28 6.39
CA SER A 31 4.34 16.31 7.69
C SER A 31 4.64 14.89 8.21
N PRO A 32 5.91 14.54 8.46
CA PRO A 32 6.27 13.26 9.08
C PRO A 32 5.60 13.06 10.45
N LYS A 33 5.39 14.16 11.19
CA LYS A 33 4.71 14.15 12.50
C LYS A 33 3.25 13.71 12.37
N ILE A 34 2.56 14.09 11.29
CA ILE A 34 1.18 13.66 11.04
C ILE A 34 1.13 12.17 10.72
N PHE A 35 2.09 11.64 9.95
CA PHE A 35 2.20 10.20 9.71
C PHE A 35 2.46 9.42 11.00
N GLN A 36 3.39 9.90 11.84
CA GLN A 36 3.67 9.27 13.14
C GLN A 36 2.45 9.35 14.07
N ALA A 37 1.82 10.52 14.20
CA ALA A 37 0.60 10.69 14.99
C ALA A 37 -0.55 9.80 14.48
N THR A 38 -0.69 9.63 13.16
CA THR A 38 -1.71 8.76 12.54
C THR A 38 -1.53 7.30 12.96
N ILE A 39 -0.28 6.83 12.99
CA ILE A 39 0.09 5.48 13.41
C ILE A 39 -0.18 5.27 14.91
N LEU A 40 0.11 6.28 15.73
CA LEU A 40 -0.01 6.20 17.19
C LEU A 40 -1.45 6.45 17.70
N CYS A 41 -2.29 7.12 16.92
CA CYS A 41 -3.68 7.43 17.27
C CYS A 41 -4.53 6.17 17.37
N ARG A 42 -5.05 5.89 18.58
CA ARG A 42 -5.79 4.65 18.90
C ARG A 42 -7.30 4.81 18.75
N GLU A 43 -7.77 6.04 18.83
CA GLU A 43 -9.17 6.43 18.74
C GLU A 43 -9.76 6.00 17.39
N PRO A 44 -10.99 5.47 17.34
CA PRO A 44 -11.66 5.21 16.07
C PRO A 44 -11.94 6.52 15.31
N PHE A 45 -12.18 6.41 14.01
CA PHE A 45 -12.77 7.51 13.24
C PHE A 45 -14.21 7.76 13.72
N ILE A 46 -14.57 9.02 13.90
CA ILE A 46 -15.92 9.44 14.31
C ILE A 46 -16.77 9.78 13.08
N GLY A 47 -16.13 10.14 11.97
CA GLY A 47 -16.79 10.60 10.75
C GLY A 47 -17.00 12.12 10.72
N ASP A 48 -16.29 12.88 11.56
CA ASP A 48 -16.30 14.34 11.54
C ASP A 48 -14.96 14.88 11.01
N PRO A 49 -14.90 15.37 9.76
CA PRO A 49 -13.67 15.86 9.16
C PRO A 49 -12.97 16.99 9.95
N ILE A 50 -13.72 17.80 10.71
CA ILE A 50 -13.16 18.94 11.45
C ILE A 50 -12.69 18.58 12.86
N LEU A 51 -12.95 17.36 13.34
CA LEU A 51 -12.52 16.91 14.65
C LEU A 51 -10.99 16.95 14.77
N VAL A 52 -10.50 17.46 15.90
CA VAL A 52 -9.07 17.52 16.21
C VAL A 52 -8.79 16.74 17.49
N THR A 53 -7.92 15.75 17.38
CA THR A 53 -7.44 14.95 18.52
C THR A 53 -5.99 15.33 18.83
N THR A 54 -5.61 15.32 20.10
CA THR A 54 -4.21 15.50 20.49
C THR A 54 -3.56 14.13 20.69
N VAL A 55 -2.49 13.86 19.94
CA VAL A 55 -1.74 12.61 19.99
C VAL A 55 -0.35 12.91 20.56
N GLU A 56 0.07 12.13 21.55
CA GLU A 56 1.43 12.16 22.08
C GLU A 56 2.32 11.26 21.23
N LEU A 57 3.40 11.82 20.69
CA LEU A 57 4.40 11.07 19.93
C LEU A 57 5.31 10.26 20.87
N ASP A 58 5.99 9.26 20.32
CA ASP A 58 7.03 8.54 21.06
C ASP A 58 8.16 9.51 21.48
N PRO A 59 8.74 9.33 22.67
CA PRO A 59 9.88 10.13 23.11
C PRO A 59 11.07 9.93 22.17
N THR A 60 11.77 11.01 21.85
CA THR A 60 13.03 10.94 21.11
C THR A 60 14.19 10.79 22.09
N PHE A 61 15.15 9.93 21.74
CA PHE A 61 16.34 9.69 22.53
C PHE A 61 17.56 10.33 21.85
N GLU A 62 18.31 11.13 22.61
CA GLU A 62 19.56 11.71 22.16
C GLU A 62 20.72 11.11 22.96
N ILE A 63 21.79 10.73 22.25
CA ILE A 63 23.02 10.21 22.82
C ILE A 63 24.03 11.36 22.80
N ASP A 64 24.46 11.82 23.97
CA ASP A 64 25.47 12.86 24.05
C ASP A 64 26.89 12.34 23.73
N ALA A 65 27.86 13.24 23.64
CA ALA A 65 29.26 12.89 23.39
C ALA A 65 29.88 11.98 24.47
N ASN A 66 29.26 11.91 25.65
CA ASN A 66 29.65 11.07 26.78
C ASN A 66 28.86 9.74 26.84
N GLN A 67 28.10 9.41 25.78
CA GLN A 67 27.24 8.22 25.70
C GLN A 67 26.10 8.18 26.72
N ILE A 68 25.69 9.33 27.27
CA ILE A 68 24.53 9.45 28.15
C ILE A 68 23.29 9.55 27.27
N ILE A 69 22.33 8.65 27.52
CA ILE A 69 21.03 8.65 26.84
C ILE A 69 20.10 9.59 27.61
N SER A 70 19.65 10.66 26.95
CA SER A 70 18.62 11.56 27.47
C SER A 70 17.32 11.37 26.67
N ALA A 71 16.18 11.37 27.37
CA ALA A 71 14.86 11.25 26.76
C ALA A 71 14.17 12.62 26.74
N ASN A 72 13.77 13.06 25.56
CA ASN A 72 12.91 14.24 25.42
C ASN A 72 11.46 13.87 25.76
N LEU A 73 10.72 14.83 26.31
CA LEU A 73 9.30 14.64 26.60
C LEU A 73 8.51 14.37 25.29
N PRO A 74 7.49 13.51 25.33
CA PRO A 74 6.57 13.28 24.22
C PRO A 74 6.02 14.59 23.64
N GLU A 75 6.26 14.82 22.36
CA GLU A 75 5.67 15.97 21.67
C GLU A 75 4.17 15.75 21.47
N LYS A 76 3.37 16.78 21.74
CA LYS A 76 1.92 16.76 21.50
C LYS A 76 1.59 17.32 20.12
N VAL A 77 1.03 16.48 19.26
CA VAL A 77 0.61 16.86 17.91
C VAL A 77 -0.92 16.95 17.86
N LYS A 78 -1.44 18.06 17.31
CA LYS A 78 -2.85 18.18 16.95
C LYS A 78 -3.08 17.50 15.61
N LEU A 79 -3.93 16.50 15.58
CA LEU A 79 -4.24 15.67 14.42
C LEU A 79 -5.71 15.89 14.04
N LYS A 80 -5.95 16.53 12.89
CA LYS A 80 -7.29 16.66 12.32
C LYS A 80 -7.73 15.33 11.71
N GLU A 81 -8.98 14.93 11.90
CA GLU A 81 -9.50 13.64 11.43
C GLU A 81 -9.40 13.50 9.91
N GLU A 82 -9.64 14.58 9.15
CA GLU A 82 -9.46 14.61 7.70
C GLU A 82 -7.99 14.37 7.26
N GLU A 83 -7.02 14.94 7.99
CA GLU A 83 -5.59 14.72 7.72
C GLU A 83 -5.17 13.29 8.07
N ARG A 84 -5.68 12.77 9.19
CA ARG A 84 -5.50 11.37 9.59
C ARG A 84 -6.05 10.42 8.53
N LEU A 85 -7.24 10.70 8.00
CA LEU A 85 -7.85 9.92 6.93
C LEU A 85 -6.99 9.95 5.65
N ALA A 86 -6.49 11.13 5.26
CA ALA A 86 -5.59 11.24 4.13
C ALA A 86 -4.29 10.45 4.32
N ALA A 87 -3.68 10.54 5.50
CA ALA A 87 -2.48 9.80 5.85
C ALA A 87 -2.72 8.28 5.84
N ILE A 88 -3.83 7.81 6.42
CA ILE A 88 -4.09 6.36 6.49
C ILE A 88 -4.38 5.76 5.12
N VAL A 89 -5.14 6.46 4.27
CA VAL A 89 -5.40 6.04 2.88
C VAL A 89 -4.09 5.96 2.10
N PHE A 90 -3.20 6.94 2.27
CA PHE A 90 -1.88 6.92 1.66
C PHE A 90 -1.05 5.72 2.13
N ILE A 91 -0.94 5.49 3.46
CA ILE A 91 -0.16 4.38 4.02
C ILE A 91 -0.69 3.03 3.51
N ILE A 92 -1.99 2.79 3.63
CA ILE A 92 -2.61 1.52 3.20
C ILE A 92 -2.37 1.26 1.71
N THR A 93 -2.53 2.30 0.88
CA THR A 93 -2.29 2.18 -0.56
C THR A 93 -0.82 1.86 -0.85
N GLU A 94 0.11 2.54 -0.20
CA GLU A 94 1.55 2.33 -0.38
C GLU A 94 2.02 0.96 0.14
N GLU A 95 1.39 0.42 1.18
CA GLU A 95 1.82 -0.86 1.77
C GLU A 95 1.12 -2.08 1.16
N CYS A 96 -0.11 -1.94 0.65
CA CYS A 96 -0.93 -3.10 0.30
C CYS A 96 -1.74 -2.99 -0.99
N ALA A 97 -1.67 -1.90 -1.76
CA ALA A 97 -2.23 -1.93 -3.11
C ALA A 97 -1.45 -2.93 -3.96
N VAL A 98 -2.13 -3.87 -4.60
CA VAL A 98 -1.52 -4.97 -5.37
C VAL A 98 -1.95 -4.91 -6.83
N CYS A 99 -1.04 -5.29 -7.74
CA CYS A 99 -1.34 -5.59 -9.13
C CYS A 99 -0.68 -6.91 -9.57
N PRO A 100 -1.26 -7.63 -10.54
CA PRO A 100 -0.63 -8.83 -11.08
C PRO A 100 0.53 -8.48 -12.01
N ARG A 101 1.54 -9.35 -12.06
CA ARG A 101 2.72 -9.23 -12.92
C ARG A 101 2.28 -9.02 -14.37
N GLY A 102 2.83 -7.99 -14.99
CA GLY A 102 2.55 -7.64 -16.38
C GLY A 102 1.25 -6.85 -16.59
N ALA A 103 0.49 -6.51 -15.55
CA ALA A 103 -0.62 -5.56 -15.67
C ALA A 103 -0.15 -4.14 -15.93
N LEU A 104 1.04 -3.79 -15.46
CA LEU A 104 1.72 -2.53 -15.73
C LEU A 104 2.92 -2.74 -16.65
N TYR A 105 3.25 -1.70 -17.40
CA TYR A 105 4.37 -1.66 -18.33
C TYR A 105 5.17 -0.38 -18.10
N LYS A 106 6.47 -0.53 -17.88
CA LYS A 106 7.42 0.58 -17.78
C LYS A 106 7.98 0.91 -19.15
N LEU A 107 7.74 2.13 -19.60
CA LEU A 107 8.28 2.68 -20.84
C LEU A 107 9.78 3.00 -20.70
N THR A 108 10.45 3.17 -21.85
CA THR A 108 11.87 3.53 -21.92
C THR A 108 12.17 4.91 -21.33
N ASP A 109 11.18 5.82 -21.34
CA ASP A 109 11.25 7.14 -20.70
C ASP A 109 10.99 7.09 -19.18
N GLY A 110 10.75 5.89 -18.63
CA GLY A 110 10.54 5.66 -17.21
C GLY A 110 9.09 5.78 -16.73
N ARG A 111 8.16 6.24 -17.57
CA ARG A 111 6.72 6.30 -17.21
C ARG A 111 6.14 4.90 -17.08
N VAL A 112 5.20 4.75 -16.16
CA VAL A 112 4.48 3.49 -15.93
C VAL A 112 3.05 3.62 -16.43
N ILE A 113 2.64 2.73 -17.33
CA ILE A 113 1.32 2.74 -17.96
C ILE A 113 0.63 1.38 -17.81
N PRO A 114 -0.71 1.29 -17.96
CA PRO A 114 -1.39 0.01 -17.99
C PRO A 114 -0.99 -0.78 -19.25
N ASN A 115 -0.63 -2.05 -19.07
CA ASN A 115 -0.23 -2.90 -20.17
C ASN A 115 -1.46 -3.39 -20.97
N GLN A 116 -1.68 -2.79 -22.13
CA GLN A 116 -2.77 -3.19 -23.03
C GLN A 116 -2.63 -4.60 -23.62
N MET A 117 -1.48 -5.26 -23.47
CA MET A 117 -1.27 -6.63 -23.90
C MET A 117 -1.47 -7.65 -22.79
N PHE A 118 -1.67 -7.20 -21.54
CA PHE A 118 -1.96 -8.11 -20.43
C PHE A 118 -3.24 -8.90 -20.70
N ARG A 119 -3.20 -10.23 -20.53
CA ARG A 119 -4.36 -11.11 -20.71
C ARG A 119 -4.77 -11.80 -19.41
N GLY A 120 -4.18 -11.43 -18.29
CA GLY A 120 -4.36 -12.11 -17.01
C GLY A 120 -3.31 -13.18 -16.78
N LEU A 121 -3.15 -13.58 -15.52
CA LEU A 121 -2.36 -14.73 -15.14
C LEU A 121 -3.14 -16.00 -15.50
N ASN A 122 -2.42 -17.00 -16.02
CA ASN A 122 -2.98 -18.31 -16.33
C ASN A 122 -3.01 -19.22 -15.10
N ASP A 123 -3.60 -20.41 -15.26
CA ASP A 123 -3.80 -21.37 -14.17
C ASP A 123 -2.47 -21.85 -13.54
N LEU A 124 -1.35 -21.84 -14.28
CA LEU A 124 -0.01 -22.19 -13.76
C LEU A 124 0.66 -21.03 -13.00
N GLN A 125 0.25 -19.79 -13.28
CA GLN A 125 0.86 -18.59 -12.73
C GLN A 125 0.11 -18.06 -11.50
N VAL A 126 -1.22 -18.22 -11.46
CA VAL A 126 -2.07 -17.49 -10.52
C VAL A 126 -1.85 -17.85 -9.05
N GLU A 127 -1.46 -19.09 -8.76
CA GLU A 127 -1.20 -19.54 -7.38
C GLU A 127 0.18 -19.10 -6.85
N ASN A 128 1.08 -18.68 -7.75
CA ASN A 128 2.41 -18.22 -7.35
C ASN A 128 2.35 -16.77 -6.87
N ILE A 129 2.53 -16.56 -5.57
CA ILE A 129 2.53 -15.25 -4.92
C ILE A 129 3.56 -14.28 -5.52
N SER A 130 4.64 -14.78 -6.12
CA SER A 130 5.65 -13.96 -6.80
C SER A 130 5.18 -13.33 -8.11
N ASN A 131 3.98 -13.67 -8.59
CA ASN A 131 3.32 -13.02 -9.73
C ASN A 131 2.48 -11.81 -9.32
N TYR A 132 2.61 -11.31 -8.10
CA TYR A 132 1.90 -10.13 -7.62
C TYR A 132 2.88 -9.11 -7.07
N GLN A 133 2.62 -7.84 -7.38
CA GLN A 133 3.51 -6.72 -7.10
C GLN A 133 2.77 -5.62 -6.34
N ILE A 134 3.49 -4.86 -5.50
CA ILE A 134 2.94 -3.70 -4.80
C ILE A 134 2.84 -2.53 -5.80
N LEU A 135 1.65 -1.93 -5.86
CA LEU A 135 1.29 -0.83 -6.76
C LEU A 135 1.75 0.53 -6.19
N ARG A 136 3.07 0.70 -6.10
CA ARG A 136 3.73 1.97 -5.77
C ARG A 136 5.09 2.05 -6.42
N LEU A 137 5.80 3.17 -6.24
CA LEU A 137 7.20 3.24 -6.61
C LEU A 137 8.00 2.17 -5.83
N PRO A 138 8.89 1.41 -6.49
CA PRO A 138 9.66 0.35 -5.84
C PRO A 138 10.60 0.96 -4.78
N ARG A 139 10.65 0.30 -3.62
CA ARG A 139 11.56 0.62 -2.51
C ARG A 139 12.81 -0.27 -2.52
N ASN A 140 12.70 -1.47 -3.09
CA ASN A 140 13.87 -2.32 -3.26
C ASN A 140 14.67 -1.91 -4.50
N ASP A 141 15.96 -2.26 -4.48
CA ASP A 141 16.81 -2.09 -5.64
C ASP A 141 16.29 -2.86 -6.86
N LEU A 142 16.46 -2.26 -8.04
CA LEU A 142 16.08 -2.90 -9.29
C LEU A 142 16.71 -4.28 -9.45
N LYS A 143 18.01 -4.44 -9.11
CA LYS A 143 18.70 -5.74 -9.16
C LYS A 143 18.00 -6.77 -8.29
N HIS A 144 17.56 -6.37 -7.10
CA HIS A 144 16.81 -7.24 -6.20
C HIS A 144 15.50 -7.69 -6.85
N ASN A 145 14.75 -6.80 -7.51
CA ASN A 145 13.50 -7.16 -8.17
C ASN A 145 13.70 -8.06 -9.42
N LEU A 146 14.75 -7.82 -10.21
CA LEU A 146 15.01 -8.59 -11.44
C LEU A 146 15.60 -9.98 -11.20
N LEU A 147 16.43 -10.16 -10.16
CA LEU A 147 17.11 -11.43 -9.89
C LEU A 147 16.19 -12.54 -9.34
N LYS A 148 14.91 -12.24 -9.08
CA LYS A 148 13.95 -13.17 -8.48
C LYS A 148 13.57 -14.32 -9.40
N ARG A 149 13.81 -14.19 -10.70
CA ARG A 149 13.33 -15.12 -11.73
C ARG A 149 14.32 -15.25 -12.87
N SER A 150 14.41 -16.44 -13.43
CA SER A 150 15.20 -16.69 -14.66
C SER A 150 14.56 -16.06 -15.90
N ASP A 151 13.22 -15.95 -15.93
CA ASP A 151 12.43 -15.37 -17.02
C ASP A 151 12.07 -13.89 -16.79
N TYR A 152 12.95 -13.13 -16.13
CA TYR A 152 12.69 -11.73 -15.80
C TYR A 152 12.55 -10.86 -17.06
N ASN A 153 11.75 -9.79 -16.94
CA ASN A 153 11.58 -8.79 -17.98
C ASN A 153 11.50 -7.40 -17.34
N TYR A 154 12.47 -6.54 -17.67
CA TYR A 154 12.60 -5.19 -17.11
C TYR A 154 11.32 -4.34 -17.21
N ALA A 155 10.56 -4.48 -18.29
CA ALA A 155 9.39 -3.63 -18.53
C ALA A 155 8.19 -4.00 -17.65
N ILE A 156 8.18 -5.20 -17.04
CA ILE A 156 7.07 -5.69 -16.21
C ILE A 156 7.50 -6.09 -14.79
N ASP A 157 8.79 -6.38 -14.57
CA ASP A 157 9.36 -6.83 -13.30
C ASP A 157 10.12 -5.72 -12.57
N PHE A 158 9.60 -4.50 -12.62
CA PHE A 158 10.23 -3.32 -12.01
C PHE A 158 9.69 -2.98 -10.61
N LEU A 159 8.53 -3.52 -10.23
CA LEU A 159 7.88 -3.28 -8.95
C LEU A 159 8.30 -4.29 -7.88
N ASP A 160 8.16 -3.89 -6.62
CA ASP A 160 8.39 -4.78 -5.47
C ASP A 160 7.37 -5.92 -5.46
N CYS A 161 7.84 -7.14 -5.26
CA CYS A 161 7.00 -8.33 -5.18
C CYS A 161 6.37 -8.45 -3.78
N ILE A 162 5.10 -8.87 -3.69
CA ILE A 162 4.41 -9.00 -2.40
C ILE A 162 4.98 -10.13 -1.53
N ALA A 163 5.67 -11.11 -2.14
CA ALA A 163 6.31 -12.21 -1.45
C ALA A 163 7.46 -11.77 -0.52
N ASP A 164 8.05 -10.61 -0.80
CA ASP A 164 9.18 -10.05 -0.06
C ASP A 164 8.76 -9.03 1.00
N VAL A 165 7.45 -8.82 1.18
CA VAL A 165 6.95 -7.97 2.24
C VAL A 165 7.11 -8.68 3.58
N ILE A 166 7.71 -7.98 4.53
CA ILE A 166 7.95 -8.49 5.88
C ILE A 166 6.64 -8.41 6.69
N PRO A 167 6.26 -9.47 7.44
CA PRO A 167 6.98 -10.73 7.60
C PRO A 167 6.86 -11.63 6.36
N LEU A 168 8.02 -12.18 5.93
CA LEU A 168 8.12 -12.93 4.68
C LEU A 168 7.10 -14.07 4.65
N ARG A 169 6.34 -14.17 3.55
CA ARG A 169 5.29 -15.18 3.33
C ARG A 169 4.09 -15.15 4.29
N GLN A 170 4.06 -14.25 5.26
CA GLN A 170 2.94 -14.10 6.21
C GLN A 170 2.17 -12.79 6.01
N ALA A 171 2.81 -11.78 5.40
CA ALA A 171 2.20 -10.46 5.15
C ALA A 171 0.93 -10.51 4.30
N PHE A 172 0.81 -11.52 3.42
CA PHE A 172 -0.35 -11.73 2.56
C PHE A 172 -0.78 -13.19 2.53
N SER A 173 -2.09 -13.41 2.52
CA SER A 173 -2.71 -14.73 2.33
C SER A 173 -3.36 -14.80 0.95
N LEU A 174 -3.00 -15.82 0.16
CA LEU A 174 -3.53 -16.05 -1.19
C LEU A 174 -4.49 -17.24 -1.17
N ASN A 175 -5.69 -17.05 -1.75
CA ASN A 175 -6.71 -18.08 -1.84
C ASN A 175 -7.27 -18.15 -3.27
N LEU A 176 -7.22 -19.34 -3.88
CA LEU A 176 -7.80 -19.59 -5.20
C LEU A 176 -9.22 -20.15 -5.08
N MET A 177 -10.19 -19.37 -5.55
CA MET A 177 -11.58 -19.78 -5.71
C MET A 177 -11.71 -20.47 -7.09
N ARG A 178 -11.50 -21.79 -7.12
CA ARG A 178 -11.38 -22.57 -8.37
C ARG A 178 -12.64 -22.50 -9.24
N ASN A 179 -13.83 -22.56 -8.64
CA ASN A 179 -15.11 -22.55 -9.37
C ASN A 179 -15.35 -21.21 -10.07
N GLU A 180 -15.04 -20.11 -9.40
CA GLU A 180 -15.22 -18.74 -9.87
C GLU A 180 -14.06 -18.28 -10.78
N ARG A 181 -12.99 -19.09 -10.87
CA ARG A 181 -11.72 -18.73 -11.53
C ARG A 181 -11.25 -17.35 -11.07
N LEU A 182 -11.17 -17.20 -9.75
CA LEU A 182 -10.84 -15.95 -9.08
C LEU A 182 -9.78 -16.19 -8.01
N ILE A 183 -8.73 -15.39 -7.98
CA ILE A 183 -7.82 -15.32 -6.84
C ILE A 183 -8.25 -14.19 -5.91
N ILE A 184 -8.15 -14.44 -4.61
CA ILE A 184 -8.33 -13.44 -3.57
C ILE A 184 -7.05 -13.41 -2.74
N ILE A 185 -6.44 -12.23 -2.62
CA ILE A 185 -5.27 -12.00 -1.79
C ILE A 185 -5.68 -11.04 -0.68
N LYS A 186 -5.50 -11.44 0.58
CA LYS A 186 -5.80 -10.62 1.75
C LYS A 186 -4.51 -10.15 2.41
N SER A 187 -4.45 -8.89 2.82
CA SER A 187 -3.35 -8.42 3.66
C SER A 187 -3.56 -8.90 5.09
N CYS A 188 -2.51 -9.47 5.68
CA CYS A 188 -2.46 -9.80 7.11
C CYS A 188 -1.95 -8.61 7.95
N LEU A 189 -1.25 -7.67 7.30
CA LEU A 189 -0.77 -6.41 7.91
C LEU A 189 -1.89 -5.39 8.07
N TRP A 190 -2.80 -5.31 7.09
CA TRP A 190 -3.93 -4.40 7.08
C TRP A 190 -5.22 -5.20 6.93
N PRO A 191 -5.79 -5.70 8.05
CA PRO A 191 -7.07 -6.38 8.03
C PRO A 191 -8.13 -5.53 7.33
N GLY A 192 -8.81 -6.13 6.36
CA GLY A 192 -9.77 -5.42 5.50
C GLY A 192 -9.26 -5.13 4.08
N MET A 193 -7.94 -5.12 3.85
CA MET A 193 -7.40 -5.00 2.49
C MET A 193 -7.52 -6.34 1.75
N THR A 194 -8.22 -6.30 0.63
CA THR A 194 -8.44 -7.45 -0.26
C THR A 194 -8.16 -7.06 -1.70
N PHE A 195 -7.30 -7.84 -2.36
CA PHE A 195 -7.07 -7.82 -3.79
C PHE A 195 -7.78 -9.00 -4.45
N PHE A 196 -8.27 -8.80 -5.67
CA PHE A 196 -8.85 -9.86 -6.50
C PHE A 196 -8.27 -9.84 -7.92
N HIS A 197 -8.18 -11.01 -8.54
CA HIS A 197 -7.85 -11.13 -9.96
C HIS A 197 -8.57 -12.31 -10.60
N LYS A 198 -9.30 -12.05 -11.70
CA LYS A 198 -9.95 -13.10 -12.49
C LYS A 198 -8.94 -13.70 -13.45
N LEU A 199 -8.75 -15.02 -13.35
CA LEU A 199 -7.81 -15.78 -14.19
C LEU A 199 -8.07 -15.54 -15.68
N ASN A 200 -7.01 -15.54 -16.49
CA ASN A 200 -7.07 -15.37 -17.94
C ASN A 200 -7.90 -14.14 -18.38
N SER A 201 -7.93 -13.10 -17.55
CA SER A 201 -8.66 -11.86 -17.83
C SER A 201 -7.90 -10.66 -17.28
N ARG A 202 -8.15 -9.46 -17.84
CA ARG A 202 -7.58 -8.21 -17.33
C ARG A 202 -8.22 -7.72 -16.04
N LYS A 203 -9.35 -8.31 -15.62
CA LYS A 203 -10.11 -7.88 -14.45
C LYS A 203 -9.32 -8.19 -13.17
N HIS A 204 -8.90 -7.14 -12.49
CA HIS A 204 -8.27 -7.19 -11.18
C HIS A 204 -8.54 -5.86 -10.49
N GLY A 205 -8.33 -5.84 -9.18
CA GLY A 205 -8.48 -4.64 -8.37
C GLY A 205 -8.27 -4.96 -6.91
N PHE A 206 -8.32 -3.94 -6.08
CA PHE A 206 -8.26 -4.08 -4.64
C PHE A 206 -9.26 -3.13 -4.00
N LEU A 207 -9.52 -3.41 -2.72
CA LEU A 207 -10.53 -2.76 -1.92
C LEU A 207 -10.09 -2.88 -0.47
N TYR A 208 -10.28 -1.80 0.28
CA TYR A 208 -10.11 -1.80 1.73
C TYR A 208 -11.45 -1.56 2.41
N PHE A 209 -11.82 -2.45 3.32
CA PHE A 209 -12.92 -2.26 4.26
C PHE A 209 -12.44 -2.51 5.68
N GLY A 210 -12.27 -1.44 6.45
CA GLY A 210 -11.77 -1.52 7.82
C GLY A 210 -11.69 -0.14 8.47
N ASP A 211 -11.20 -0.12 9.71
CA ASP A 211 -11.09 1.06 10.57
C ASP A 211 -9.75 1.80 10.43
N GLY A 212 -8.89 1.37 9.51
CA GLY A 212 -7.57 1.95 9.31
C GLY A 212 -6.56 1.56 10.38
N LYS A 213 -6.72 0.44 11.08
CA LYS A 213 -5.70 -0.05 12.04
C LYS A 213 -4.79 -1.10 11.43
N LYS A 214 -3.49 -0.89 11.59
CA LYS A 214 -2.46 -1.86 11.21
C LYS A 214 -2.35 -2.96 12.27
N ASN A 215 -2.17 -4.20 11.84
CA ASN A 215 -1.89 -5.33 12.70
C ASN A 215 -0.38 -5.38 13.02
N TYR A 216 0.00 -4.78 14.16
CA TYR A 216 1.38 -4.82 14.66
C TYR A 216 1.77 -6.17 15.27
N ASP A 217 0.78 -6.98 15.66
CA ASP A 217 1.00 -8.24 16.36
C ASP A 217 1.25 -9.42 15.42
N LEU A 218 1.26 -9.20 14.09
CA LEU A 218 1.36 -10.25 13.09
C LEU A 218 2.54 -11.22 13.31
N LEU A 219 3.68 -10.71 13.80
CA LEU A 219 4.87 -11.50 14.11
C LEU A 219 4.70 -12.47 15.30
N PHE A 220 3.68 -12.27 16.13
CA PHE A 220 3.39 -13.08 17.32
C PHE A 220 2.16 -13.98 17.15
N MET A 221 1.49 -13.93 15.99
CA MET A 221 0.26 -14.70 15.74
C MET A 221 0.52 -16.11 15.17
N TYR A 222 1.76 -16.45 14.84
CA TYR A 222 2.20 -17.72 14.26
C TYR A 222 3.45 -18.24 14.98
#